data_AF-A0A1T5N8C8-F1
#
_entry.id   AF-A0A1T5N8C8-F1
#
_cell.length_a   1.000
_cell.length_b   1.000
_cell.length_c   1.000
_cell.angle_alpha   90.00
_cell.angle_beta   90.00
_cell.angle_gamma   90.00
#
_symmetry.space_group_name_H-M   'P 1'
#
loop_
_entity.id
_entity.type
_entity.pdbx_description
1 polymer ?
#
loop_
_entity_poly.entity_id
_entity_poly.type
_entity_poly.pdbx_seq_one_letter_code
_entity_poly.pdbx_strand_id
1 'polypeptide(L)'
;MKIAQLALPVALVTIFASCSAPRKLRESQARNAQLDSLYRATYGKLRTCEEDAARAAASYKEKVTNLTEQQEQLKTNNTQMLDHLKELSVISGAQAESIKKSLDNIGAKDAYIKDLQSAIARKDSLNMQLVMNLKGAIGNMDDKDINIKVDKGVVYIDISDKLLFKSGSYEINERAKEVLGKVAKVLIAQPDIEFMVEGHTDNVPYRPNVLLDNWDLSVKRATSVVRILQNQYAIPPARMTAAGRSEYLPIASNDTAEGKAANRRTRIVILPQLDQFFKLLEKPAN
;
A
#
# COMPACT_ATOMS: atom_id res chain seq x y z
N MET A 1 165.71 -33.69 -47.23
CA MET A 1 165.31 -32.47 -47.97
C MET A 1 163.93 -32.05 -47.48
N LYS A 2 163.70 -30.75 -47.22
CA LYS A 2 162.45 -30.19 -46.67
C LYS A 2 161.22 -30.42 -47.58
N ILE A 3 160.03 -30.12 -47.02
CA ILE A 3 158.68 -29.87 -47.63
C ILE A 3 157.74 -31.08 -47.45
N ALA A 4 156.46 -31.01 -47.06
CA ALA A 4 155.56 -30.04 -46.41
C ALA A 4 154.20 -30.77 -46.12
N GLN A 5 153.42 -30.25 -45.15
CA GLN A 5 151.94 -30.11 -45.07
C GLN A 5 151.03 -31.22 -45.68
N LEU A 6 149.98 -31.77 -45.05
CA LEU A 6 148.87 -31.12 -44.33
C LEU A 6 147.96 -32.19 -43.66
N ALA A 7 147.55 -31.90 -42.41
CA ALA A 7 146.35 -32.28 -41.64
C ALA A 7 145.77 -33.73 -41.53
N LEU A 8 145.58 -34.08 -40.25
CA LEU A 8 144.89 -35.19 -39.56
C LEU A 8 143.32 -35.08 -39.68
N PRO A 9 142.49 -35.91 -38.99
CA PRO A 9 141.27 -36.56 -39.49
C PRO A 9 140.05 -36.22 -38.58
N VAL A 10 139.04 -37.12 -38.56
CA VAL A 10 138.06 -37.36 -37.47
C VAL A 10 136.84 -36.44 -37.39
N ALA A 11 135.67 -37.10 -37.24
CA ALA A 11 134.56 -36.80 -36.31
C ALA A 11 133.19 -36.74 -37.03
N LEU A 12 132.05 -37.11 -36.46
CA LEU A 12 131.62 -37.85 -35.28
C LEU A 12 130.08 -37.78 -35.36
N VAL A 13 129.41 -38.94 -35.33
CA VAL A 13 128.02 -39.24 -34.91
C VAL A 13 127.05 -38.08 -34.69
N THR A 14 125.85 -38.13 -35.31
CA THR A 14 124.59 -37.80 -34.61
C THR A 14 123.37 -38.53 -35.20
N ILE A 15 122.85 -39.48 -34.41
CA ILE A 15 121.51 -40.06 -34.53
C ILE A 15 120.53 -38.99 -34.04
N PHE A 16 119.71 -38.41 -34.93
CA PHE A 16 118.62 -37.53 -34.51
C PHE A 16 117.38 -38.35 -34.15
N ALA A 17 117.27 -38.72 -32.88
CA ALA A 17 116.01 -39.10 -32.25
C ALA A 17 115.19 -37.84 -31.94
N SER A 18 114.24 -37.49 -32.81
CA SER A 18 113.22 -36.47 -32.54
C SER A 18 112.04 -37.11 -31.78
N CYS A 19 112.16 -37.18 -30.45
CA CYS A 19 111.08 -37.55 -29.52
C CYS A 19 110.05 -36.42 -29.32
N SER A 20 109.47 -35.86 -30.39
CA SER A 20 108.44 -34.80 -30.29
C SER A 20 107.15 -35.04 -31.09
N ALA A 21 107.18 -35.90 -32.12
CA ALA A 21 106.02 -36.20 -32.96
C ALA A 21 104.84 -36.91 -32.23
N PRO A 22 105.05 -37.94 -31.38
CA PRO A 22 103.91 -38.63 -30.75
C PRO A 22 103.23 -37.81 -29.66
N ARG A 23 103.94 -36.88 -29.00
CA ARG A 23 103.38 -36.02 -27.94
C ARG A 23 102.45 -34.95 -28.51
N LYS A 24 102.87 -34.27 -29.59
CA LYS A 24 102.02 -33.32 -30.33
C LYS A 24 100.83 -33.99 -31.00
N LEU A 25 101.00 -35.20 -31.54
CA LEU A 25 99.90 -35.98 -32.12
C LEU A 25 98.87 -36.36 -31.05
N ARG A 26 99.31 -36.85 -29.88
CA ARG A 26 98.41 -37.18 -28.75
C ARG A 26 97.68 -35.95 -28.22
N GLU A 27 98.35 -34.81 -28.12
CA GLU A 27 97.73 -33.54 -27.71
C GLU A 27 96.69 -33.06 -28.73
N SER A 28 96.96 -33.21 -30.03
CA SER A 28 95.99 -32.91 -31.09
C SER A 28 94.80 -33.87 -31.08
N GLN A 29 95.04 -35.17 -30.87
CA GLN A 29 93.98 -36.16 -30.73
C GLN A 29 93.13 -35.91 -29.48
N ALA A 30 93.74 -35.49 -28.38
CA ALA A 30 93.03 -35.09 -27.16
C ALA A 30 92.18 -33.82 -27.40
N ARG A 31 92.71 -32.82 -28.11
CA ARG A 31 91.95 -31.63 -28.52
C ARG A 31 90.77 -31.98 -29.43
N ASN A 32 90.96 -32.86 -30.40
CA ASN A 32 89.87 -33.32 -31.28
C ASN A 32 88.79 -34.06 -30.49
N ALA A 33 89.17 -34.96 -29.57
CA ALA A 33 88.22 -35.62 -28.68
C ALA A 33 87.46 -34.64 -27.76
N GLN A 34 88.13 -33.56 -27.33
CA GLN A 34 87.50 -32.50 -26.54
C GLN A 34 86.57 -31.61 -27.38
N LEU A 35 86.93 -31.33 -28.64
CA LEU A 35 86.07 -30.63 -29.59
C LEU A 35 84.82 -31.46 -29.94
N ASP A 36 84.98 -32.76 -30.16
CA ASP A 36 83.85 -33.67 -30.41
C ASP A 36 82.92 -33.77 -29.20
N SER A 37 83.47 -33.82 -27.99
CA SER A 37 82.65 -33.84 -26.76
C SER A 37 81.89 -32.52 -26.57
N LEU A 38 82.55 -31.38 -26.81
CA LEU A 38 81.93 -30.07 -26.75
C LEU A 38 80.84 -29.92 -27.83
N TYR A 39 81.10 -30.35 -29.07
CA TYR A 39 80.14 -30.31 -30.17
C TYR A 39 78.91 -31.17 -29.87
N ARG A 40 79.09 -32.39 -29.36
CA ARG A 40 77.96 -33.24 -28.93
C ARG A 40 77.18 -32.60 -27.79
N ALA A 41 77.87 -31.97 -26.84
CA ALA A 41 77.23 -31.28 -25.73
C ALA A 41 76.45 -30.03 -26.17
N THR A 42 77.00 -29.22 -27.07
CA THR A 42 76.31 -28.03 -27.61
C THR A 42 75.16 -28.42 -28.52
N TYR A 43 75.32 -29.43 -29.37
CA TYR A 43 74.25 -29.96 -30.21
C TYR A 43 73.11 -30.55 -29.37
N GLY A 44 73.43 -31.28 -28.29
CA GLY A 44 72.45 -31.77 -27.33
C GLY A 44 71.67 -30.62 -26.67
N LYS A 45 72.36 -29.57 -26.22
CA LYS A 45 71.73 -28.37 -25.64
C LYS A 45 70.87 -27.60 -26.64
N LEU A 46 71.32 -27.49 -27.90
CA LEU A 46 70.56 -26.83 -28.96
C LEU A 46 69.26 -27.60 -29.21
N ARG A 47 69.34 -28.93 -29.34
CA ARG A 47 68.16 -29.78 -29.53
C ARG A 47 67.17 -29.67 -28.36
N THR A 48 67.65 -29.71 -27.11
CA THR A 48 66.75 -29.53 -25.96
C THR A 48 66.12 -28.14 -25.94
N CYS A 49 66.86 -27.10 -26.34
CA CYS A 49 66.34 -25.74 -26.42
C CYS A 49 65.28 -25.60 -27.53
N GLU A 50 65.47 -26.23 -28.69
CA GLU A 50 64.48 -26.29 -29.77
C GLU A 50 63.21 -27.03 -29.35
N GLU A 51 63.35 -28.17 -28.65
CA GLU A 51 62.22 -28.93 -28.11
C GLU A 51 61.46 -28.12 -27.03
N ASP A 52 62.15 -27.42 -26.14
CA ASP A 52 61.55 -26.52 -25.16
C ASP A 52 60.85 -25.33 -25.80
N ALA A 53 61.45 -24.71 -26.82
CA ALA A 53 60.85 -23.62 -27.58
C ALA A 53 59.58 -24.09 -28.31
N ALA A 54 59.60 -25.29 -28.91
CA ALA A 54 58.43 -25.88 -29.54
C ALA A 54 57.31 -26.18 -28.54
N ARG A 55 57.64 -26.72 -27.35
CA ARG A 55 56.68 -26.94 -26.25
C ARG A 55 56.06 -25.63 -25.76
N ALA A 56 56.88 -24.60 -25.56
CA ALA A 56 56.41 -23.28 -25.15
C ALA A 56 55.49 -22.67 -26.21
N ALA A 57 55.87 -22.73 -27.50
CA ALA A 57 55.05 -22.25 -28.61
C ALA A 57 53.70 -22.96 -28.70
N ALA A 58 53.66 -24.28 -28.48
CA ALA A 58 52.40 -25.04 -28.44
C ALA A 58 51.50 -24.59 -27.28
N SER A 59 52.06 -24.41 -26.07
CA SER A 59 51.31 -23.93 -24.91
C SER A 59 50.76 -22.51 -25.11
N TYR A 60 51.56 -21.62 -25.72
CA TYR A 60 51.09 -20.26 -26.04
C TYR A 60 50.00 -20.28 -27.11
N LYS A 61 50.11 -21.14 -28.13
CA LYS A 61 49.08 -21.29 -29.16
C LYS A 61 47.75 -21.76 -28.56
N GLU A 62 47.78 -22.74 -27.66
CA GLU A 62 46.59 -23.21 -26.93
C GLU A 62 45.95 -22.09 -26.09
N LYS A 63 46.76 -21.33 -25.35
CA LYS A 63 46.28 -20.18 -24.57
C LYS A 63 45.62 -19.11 -25.46
N VAL A 64 46.23 -18.81 -26.61
CA VAL A 64 45.67 -17.84 -27.57
C VAL A 64 44.34 -18.34 -28.12
N THR A 65 44.23 -19.62 -28.49
CA THR A 65 42.96 -20.21 -28.93
C THR A 65 41.89 -20.12 -27.85
N ASN A 66 42.21 -20.51 -26.61
CA ASN A 66 41.27 -20.44 -25.49
C ASN A 66 40.80 -19.01 -25.21
N LEU A 67 41.72 -18.04 -25.16
CA LEU A 67 41.38 -16.63 -24.97
C LEU A 67 40.52 -16.08 -26.13
N THR A 68 40.78 -16.51 -27.36
CA THR A 68 39.99 -16.10 -28.53
C THR A 68 38.56 -16.65 -28.46
N GLU A 69 38.42 -17.92 -28.07
CA GLU A 69 37.11 -18.55 -27.84
C GLU A 69 36.33 -17.86 -26.72
N GLN A 70 37.00 -17.49 -25.62
CA GLN A 70 36.37 -16.71 -24.54
C GLN A 70 35.89 -15.34 -25.02
N GLN A 71 36.67 -14.64 -25.83
CA GLN A 71 36.25 -13.35 -26.38
C GLN A 71 35.03 -13.48 -27.29
N GLU A 72 34.97 -14.52 -28.12
CA GLU A 72 33.83 -14.75 -29.00
C GLU A 72 32.56 -15.14 -28.21
N GLN A 73 32.70 -15.94 -27.15
CA GLN A 73 31.61 -16.26 -26.23
C GLN A 73 31.10 -15.00 -25.51
N LEU A 74 32.00 -14.17 -24.97
CA LEU A 74 31.63 -12.90 -24.31
C LEU A 74 30.92 -11.96 -25.28
N LYS A 75 31.38 -11.86 -26.52
CA LYS A 75 30.77 -11.03 -27.56
C LYS A 75 29.38 -11.55 -27.94
N THR A 76 29.23 -12.86 -28.07
CA THR A 76 27.93 -13.50 -28.34
C THR A 76 26.95 -13.26 -27.19
N ASN A 77 27.38 -13.47 -25.95
CA ASN A 77 26.58 -13.21 -24.76
C ASN A 77 26.14 -11.74 -24.67
N ASN A 78 27.05 -10.79 -24.92
CA ASN A 78 26.70 -9.38 -24.93
C ASN A 78 25.69 -9.04 -26.02
N THR A 79 25.83 -9.64 -27.21
CA THR A 79 24.89 -9.41 -28.33
C THR A 79 23.50 -9.99 -28.01
N GLN A 80 23.44 -11.20 -27.45
CA GLN A 80 22.20 -11.82 -26.99
C GLN A 80 21.55 -11.00 -25.86
N MET A 81 22.34 -10.46 -24.92
CA MET A 81 21.83 -9.59 -23.86
C MET A 81 21.24 -8.30 -24.43
N LEU A 82 21.87 -7.70 -25.46
CA LEU A 82 21.35 -6.52 -26.16
C LEU A 82 20.04 -6.83 -26.89
N ASP A 83 19.92 -8.02 -27.50
CA ASP A 83 18.68 -8.47 -28.14
C ASP A 83 17.56 -8.69 -27.10
N HIS A 84 17.85 -9.32 -25.95
CA HIS A 84 16.91 -9.44 -24.84
C HIS A 84 16.47 -8.07 -24.29
N LEU A 85 17.38 -7.10 -24.17
CA LEU A 85 17.05 -5.73 -23.76
C LEU A 85 16.18 -5.01 -24.80
N LYS A 86 16.41 -5.25 -26.09
CA LYS A 86 15.60 -4.70 -27.19
C LYS A 86 14.18 -5.24 -27.15
N GLU A 87 14.01 -6.54 -26.93
CA GLU A 87 12.70 -7.18 -26.72
C GLU A 87 11.99 -6.65 -25.47
N LEU A 88 12.71 -6.47 -24.35
CA LEU A 88 12.16 -5.86 -23.13
C LEU A 88 11.73 -4.39 -23.34
N SER A 89 12.41 -3.64 -24.20
CA SER A 89 12.08 -2.23 -24.47
C SER A 89 10.74 -2.06 -25.20
N VAL A 90 10.36 -3.00 -26.07
CA VAL A 90 9.11 -2.95 -26.85
C VAL A 90 7.88 -3.28 -25.97
N ILE A 91 8.08 -3.96 -24.84
CA ILE A 91 7.03 -4.28 -23.86
C ILE A 91 6.75 -3.11 -22.88
N SER A 92 7.71 -2.20 -22.70
CA SER A 92 7.62 -1.12 -21.70
C SER A 92 6.54 -0.07 -21.97
N GLY A 93 6.21 0.23 -23.24
CA GLY A 93 5.27 1.30 -23.58
C GLY A 93 3.81 0.98 -23.24
N ALA A 94 3.36 -0.25 -23.55
CA ALA A 94 1.98 -0.67 -23.29
C ALA A 94 1.72 -0.94 -21.80
N GLN A 95 2.72 -1.44 -21.07
CA GLN A 95 2.65 -1.57 -19.61
C GLN A 95 2.78 -0.23 -18.90
N ALA A 96 3.64 0.68 -19.36
CA ALA A 96 3.71 2.03 -18.82
C ALA A 96 2.38 2.79 -19.03
N GLU A 97 1.71 2.62 -20.17
CA GLU A 97 0.39 3.23 -20.42
C GLU A 97 -0.72 2.60 -19.58
N SER A 98 -0.72 1.28 -19.36
CA SER A 98 -1.69 0.63 -18.49
C SER A 98 -1.47 0.94 -17.01
N ILE A 99 -0.21 1.02 -16.57
CA ILE A 99 0.18 1.47 -15.23
C ILE A 99 -0.18 2.94 -15.05
N LYS A 100 0.07 3.81 -16.04
CA LYS A 100 -0.34 5.22 -16.02
C LYS A 100 -1.85 5.37 -15.90
N LYS A 101 -2.64 4.66 -16.72
CA LYS A 101 -4.10 4.65 -16.59
C LYS A 101 -4.57 4.10 -15.24
N SER A 102 -3.90 3.09 -14.70
CA SER A 102 -4.22 2.55 -13.38
C SER A 102 -3.87 3.56 -12.28
N LEU A 103 -2.72 4.24 -12.35
CA LEU A 103 -2.31 5.32 -11.45
C LEU A 103 -3.24 6.54 -11.52
N ASP A 104 -3.67 6.94 -12.72
CA ASP A 104 -4.64 8.02 -12.92
C ASP A 104 -6.01 7.63 -12.34
N ASN A 105 -6.44 6.39 -12.54
CA ASN A 105 -7.67 5.86 -11.94
C ASN A 105 -7.58 5.75 -10.41
N ILE A 106 -6.42 5.36 -9.87
CA ILE A 106 -6.17 5.30 -8.42
C ILE A 106 -6.15 6.72 -7.85
N GLY A 107 -5.43 7.67 -8.47
CA GLY A 107 -5.40 9.06 -8.04
C GLY A 107 -6.78 9.74 -8.10
N ALA A 108 -7.58 9.43 -9.12
CA ALA A 108 -8.98 9.87 -9.19
C ALA A 108 -9.85 9.26 -8.07
N LYS A 109 -9.64 7.97 -7.75
CA LYS A 109 -10.32 7.31 -6.63
C LYS A 109 -9.85 7.82 -5.27
N ASP A 110 -8.57 8.15 -5.11
CA ASP A 110 -8.00 8.70 -3.88
C ASP A 110 -8.54 10.11 -3.61
N ALA A 111 -8.65 10.93 -4.66
CA ALA A 111 -9.33 12.22 -4.57
C ALA A 111 -10.80 12.05 -4.16
N TYR A 112 -11.52 11.12 -4.79
CA TYR A 112 -12.90 10.80 -4.44
C TYR A 112 -13.06 10.28 -3.00
N ILE A 113 -12.15 9.41 -2.54
CA ILE A 113 -12.12 8.89 -1.16
C ILE A 113 -11.84 10.03 -0.17
N LYS A 114 -10.91 10.93 -0.47
CA LYS A 114 -10.60 12.10 0.35
C LYS A 114 -11.80 13.04 0.45
N ASP A 115 -12.49 13.27 -0.66
CA ASP A 115 -13.70 14.10 -0.69
C ASP A 115 -14.84 13.45 0.10
N LEU A 116 -15.04 12.13 -0.06
CA LEU A 116 -15.98 11.36 0.75
C LEU A 116 -15.67 11.43 2.25
N GLN A 117 -14.42 11.22 2.63
CA GLN A 117 -13.98 11.33 4.03
C GLN A 117 -14.23 12.74 4.59
N SER A 118 -13.98 13.77 3.78
CA SER A 118 -14.22 15.16 4.16
C SER A 118 -15.71 15.48 4.27
N ALA A 119 -16.55 14.90 3.41
CA ALA A 119 -18.01 15.00 3.50
C ALA A 119 -18.57 14.28 4.74
N ILE A 120 -18.07 13.07 5.05
CA ILE A 120 -18.43 12.31 6.25
C ILE A 120 -18.05 13.08 7.51
N ALA A 121 -16.82 13.61 7.59
CA ALA A 121 -16.38 14.40 8.74
C ALA A 121 -17.24 15.65 8.97
N ARG A 122 -17.65 16.33 7.89
CA ARG A 122 -18.58 17.46 7.96
C ARG A 122 -19.95 17.04 8.49
N LYS A 123 -20.51 15.93 7.98
CA LYS A 123 -21.78 15.36 8.46
C LYS A 123 -21.72 15.06 9.96
N ASP A 124 -20.67 14.39 10.40
CA ASP A 124 -20.52 14.01 11.81
C ASP A 124 -20.39 15.25 12.72
N SER A 125 -19.67 16.28 12.26
CA SER A 125 -19.59 17.55 12.98
C SER A 125 -20.96 18.22 13.13
N LEU A 126 -21.76 18.29 12.06
CA LEU A 126 -23.11 18.87 12.10
C LEU A 126 -24.05 18.10 13.03
N ASN A 127 -24.03 16.77 12.94
CA ASN A 127 -24.82 15.91 13.83
C ASN A 127 -24.42 16.10 15.30
N MET A 128 -23.12 16.20 15.59
CA MET A 128 -22.64 16.45 16.95
C MET A 128 -23.04 17.84 17.46
N GLN A 129 -22.95 18.88 16.63
CA GLN A 129 -23.42 20.23 17.00
C GLN A 129 -24.92 20.22 17.32
N LEU A 130 -25.73 19.56 16.49
CA LEU A 130 -27.16 19.42 16.73
C LEU A 130 -27.42 18.73 18.08
N VAL A 131 -26.73 17.62 18.36
CA VAL A 131 -26.86 16.89 19.62
C VAL A 131 -26.44 17.75 20.80
N MET A 132 -25.36 18.51 20.70
CA MET A 132 -24.92 19.43 21.76
C MET A 132 -25.92 20.56 21.99
N ASN A 133 -26.49 21.11 20.92
CA ASN A 133 -27.53 22.14 21.02
C ASN A 133 -28.82 21.58 21.64
N LEU A 134 -29.22 20.37 21.26
CA LEU A 134 -30.36 19.67 21.84
C LEU A 134 -30.11 19.35 23.32
N LYS A 135 -28.96 18.76 23.66
CA LYS A 135 -28.59 18.47 25.05
C LYS A 135 -28.46 19.74 25.89
N GLY A 136 -27.92 20.83 25.35
CA GLY A 136 -27.84 22.12 26.03
C GLY A 136 -29.21 22.77 26.26
N ALA A 137 -30.10 22.69 25.26
CA ALA A 137 -31.47 23.21 25.39
C ALA A 137 -32.33 22.38 26.36
N ILE A 138 -32.10 21.06 26.41
CA ILE A 138 -32.91 20.10 27.18
C ILE A 138 -32.30 19.78 28.56
N GLY A 139 -30.99 19.97 28.77
CA GLY A 139 -30.17 19.40 29.86
C GLY A 139 -30.52 19.78 31.30
N ASN A 140 -31.60 20.54 31.51
CA ASN A 140 -32.18 20.79 32.83
C ASN A 140 -33.42 19.89 33.11
N MET A 141 -33.63 18.84 32.33
CA MET A 141 -34.78 17.93 32.45
C MET A 141 -34.28 16.54 32.85
N ASP A 142 -35.02 15.85 33.72
CA ASP A 142 -34.68 14.52 34.21
C ASP A 142 -34.28 13.58 33.04
N ASP A 143 -33.04 13.07 33.06
CA ASP A 143 -32.46 12.17 32.04
C ASP A 143 -33.31 10.90 31.79
N LYS A 144 -34.24 10.60 32.68
CA LYS A 144 -35.16 9.45 32.57
C LYS A 144 -36.32 9.69 31.59
N ASP A 145 -36.65 10.94 31.31
CA ASP A 145 -37.86 11.30 30.55
C ASP A 145 -37.56 11.74 29.11
N ILE A 146 -36.32 12.17 28.83
CA ILE A 146 -35.85 12.53 27.50
C ILE A 146 -34.48 11.89 27.25
N ASN A 147 -34.34 11.20 26.13
CA ASN A 147 -33.11 10.52 25.74
C ASN A 147 -32.74 10.89 24.30
N ILE A 148 -31.53 11.43 24.12
CA ILE A 148 -31.02 11.82 22.80
C ILE A 148 -29.93 10.83 22.39
N LYS A 149 -30.13 10.16 21.26
CA LYS A 149 -29.21 9.17 20.68
C LYS A 149 -28.85 9.55 19.26
N VAL A 150 -27.64 9.20 18.85
CA VAL A 150 -27.20 9.27 17.46
C VAL A 150 -26.89 7.86 17.02
N ASP A 151 -27.53 7.41 15.93
CA ASP A 151 -27.20 6.13 15.31
C ASP A 151 -27.13 6.29 13.79
N LYS A 152 -26.02 5.86 13.19
CA LYS A 152 -25.72 5.95 11.75
C LYS A 152 -25.92 7.35 11.14
N GLY A 153 -25.71 8.39 11.96
CA GLY A 153 -25.89 9.79 11.56
C GLY A 153 -27.34 10.25 11.46
N VAL A 154 -28.26 9.51 12.07
CA VAL A 154 -29.64 9.92 12.36
C VAL A 154 -29.71 10.28 13.85
N VAL A 155 -30.33 11.41 14.18
CA VAL A 155 -30.51 11.83 15.57
C VAL A 155 -31.91 11.46 16.03
N TYR A 156 -32.00 10.73 17.14
CA TYR A 156 -33.23 10.28 17.77
C TYR A 156 -33.42 11.01 19.08
N ILE A 157 -34.57 11.64 19.25
CA ILE A 157 -34.99 12.25 20.51
C ILE A 157 -36.19 11.45 21.01
N ASP A 158 -35.95 10.54 21.95
CA ASP A 158 -36.97 9.75 22.61
C ASP A 158 -37.52 10.55 23.80
N ILE A 159 -38.81 10.86 23.77
CA ILE A 159 -39.52 11.58 24.83
C ILE A 159 -40.58 10.64 25.41
N SER A 160 -40.57 10.45 26.73
CA SER A 160 -41.54 9.59 27.40
C SER A 160 -42.97 10.11 27.24
N ASP A 161 -43.92 9.22 26.94
CA ASP A 161 -45.32 9.61 26.75
C ASP A 161 -45.95 10.21 28.01
N LYS A 162 -45.48 9.83 29.22
CA LYS A 162 -45.98 10.43 30.48
C LYS A 162 -45.66 11.92 30.59
N LEU A 163 -44.60 12.36 29.92
CA LEU A 163 -44.19 13.76 29.87
C LEU A 163 -45.07 14.53 28.87
N LEU A 164 -45.45 13.88 27.76
CA LEU A 164 -46.17 14.50 26.65
C LEU A 164 -47.69 14.49 26.81
N PHE A 165 -48.26 13.39 27.29
CA PHE A 165 -49.69 13.13 27.26
C PHE A 165 -50.24 12.79 28.64
N LYS A 166 -51.55 12.96 28.80
CA LYS A 166 -52.28 12.32 29.91
C LYS A 166 -52.30 10.80 29.70
N SER A 167 -52.40 10.02 30.78
CA SER A 167 -52.47 8.56 30.70
C SER A 167 -53.57 8.09 29.75
N GLY A 168 -53.25 7.17 28.83
CA GLY A 168 -54.20 6.65 27.84
C GLY A 168 -54.75 7.68 26.85
N SER A 169 -54.18 8.88 26.76
CA SER A 169 -54.66 9.97 25.91
C SER A 169 -53.65 10.33 24.81
N TYR A 170 -54.13 11.11 23.85
CA TYR A 170 -53.36 11.81 22.81
C TYR A 170 -53.43 13.34 23.00
N GLU A 171 -54.06 13.81 24.08
CA GLU A 171 -54.07 15.20 24.49
C GLU A 171 -52.73 15.57 25.13
N ILE A 172 -52.10 16.61 24.58
CA ILE A 172 -50.82 17.12 25.05
C ILE A 172 -51.05 17.97 26.32
N ASN A 173 -50.27 17.72 27.36
CA ASN A 173 -50.35 18.47 28.61
C ASN A 173 -49.54 19.79 28.54
N GLU A 174 -49.67 20.70 29.51
CA GLU A 174 -48.95 21.99 29.45
C GLU A 174 -47.42 21.84 29.58
N ARG A 175 -46.95 20.93 30.44
CA ARG A 175 -45.51 20.66 30.61
C ARG A 175 -44.86 20.13 29.33
N ALA A 176 -45.61 19.38 28.53
CA ALA A 176 -45.19 18.90 27.23
C ALA A 176 -44.91 20.04 26.25
N LYS A 177 -45.69 21.12 26.30
CA LYS A 177 -45.44 22.30 25.46
C LYS A 177 -44.07 22.90 25.79
N GLU A 178 -43.72 23.06 27.07
CA GLU A 178 -42.40 23.57 27.46
C GLU A 178 -41.24 22.72 26.90
N VAL A 179 -41.38 21.39 26.94
CA VAL A 179 -40.41 20.44 26.36
C VAL A 179 -40.32 20.62 24.85
N LEU A 180 -41.47 20.57 24.18
CA LEU A 180 -41.56 20.69 22.73
C LEU A 180 -41.05 22.06 22.25
N GLY A 181 -41.22 23.12 23.04
CA GLY A 181 -40.70 24.45 22.74
C GLY A 181 -39.18 24.51 22.77
N LYS A 182 -38.52 23.80 23.69
CA LYS A 182 -37.05 23.67 23.70
C LYS A 182 -36.55 22.93 22.47
N VAL A 183 -37.22 21.83 22.10
CA VAL A 183 -36.90 21.08 20.87
C VAL A 183 -37.14 21.95 19.63
N ALA A 184 -38.27 22.65 19.58
CA ALA A 184 -38.64 23.53 18.48
C ALA A 184 -37.62 24.65 18.29
N LYS A 185 -37.13 25.28 19.36
CA LYS A 185 -36.09 26.31 19.28
C LYS A 185 -34.84 25.82 18.55
N VAL A 186 -34.41 24.58 18.80
CA VAL A 186 -33.25 23.99 18.12
C VAL A 186 -33.57 23.67 16.67
N LEU A 187 -34.76 23.14 16.37
CA LEU A 187 -35.20 22.82 15.01
C LEU A 187 -35.41 24.07 14.14
N ILE A 188 -35.85 25.19 14.73
CA ILE A 188 -35.99 26.48 14.04
C ILE A 188 -34.63 27.06 13.66
N ALA A 189 -33.63 26.89 14.53
CA ALA A 189 -32.25 27.31 14.25
C ALA A 189 -31.58 26.50 13.12
N GLN A 190 -32.21 25.43 12.64
CA GLN A 190 -31.74 24.58 11.56
C GLN A 190 -32.85 24.44 10.50
N PRO A 191 -33.11 25.49 9.70
CA PRO A 191 -34.30 25.58 8.84
C PRO A 191 -34.34 24.52 7.74
N ASP A 192 -33.19 24.01 7.33
CA ASP A 192 -33.09 23.01 6.27
C ASP A 192 -33.43 21.60 6.77
N ILE A 193 -33.38 21.36 8.09
CA ILE A 193 -33.60 20.01 8.62
C ILE A 193 -35.08 19.61 8.55
N GLU A 194 -35.34 18.47 7.91
CA GLU A 194 -36.61 17.75 7.99
C GLU A 194 -36.57 16.73 9.12
N PHE A 195 -37.73 16.46 9.72
CA PHE A 195 -37.83 15.49 10.80
C PHE A 195 -39.16 14.75 10.79
N MET A 196 -39.13 13.55 11.35
CA MET A 196 -40.28 12.67 11.50
C MET A 196 -40.60 12.49 12.98
N VAL A 197 -41.86 12.64 13.35
CA VAL A 197 -42.37 12.34 14.68
C VAL A 197 -43.03 10.97 14.63
N GLU A 198 -42.48 10.01 15.36
CA GLU A 198 -42.98 8.65 15.48
C GLU A 198 -43.64 8.43 16.85
N GLY A 199 -44.88 7.96 16.86
CA GLY A 199 -45.51 7.43 18.08
C GLY A 199 -45.21 5.95 18.26
N HIS A 200 -44.95 5.53 19.50
CA HIS A 200 -44.74 4.13 19.88
C HIS A 200 -45.60 3.80 21.12
N THR A 201 -46.14 2.58 21.19
CA THR A 201 -46.93 2.10 22.33
C THR A 201 -46.23 0.92 23.01
N ASP A 202 -46.75 0.51 24.17
CA ASP A 202 -46.48 -0.81 24.71
C ASP A 202 -47.46 -1.84 24.12
N ASN A 203 -47.37 -3.09 24.58
CA ASN A 203 -48.24 -4.18 24.15
C ASN A 203 -49.63 -4.20 24.82
N VAL A 204 -50.01 -3.15 25.57
CA VAL A 204 -51.31 -3.11 26.22
C VAL A 204 -52.33 -2.64 25.18
N PRO A 205 -53.39 -3.41 24.88
CA PRO A 205 -54.34 -3.02 23.86
C PRO A 205 -55.05 -1.71 24.20
N TYR A 206 -55.02 -0.75 23.28
CA TYR A 206 -55.87 0.42 23.35
C TYR A 206 -57.34 0.02 23.10
N ARG A 207 -58.23 0.43 24.00
CA ARG A 207 -59.69 0.11 23.96
C ARG A 207 -60.68 1.31 24.05
N PRO A 208 -60.28 2.60 24.01
CA PRO A 208 -61.24 3.69 23.87
C PRO A 208 -61.90 3.84 22.48
N ASN A 209 -63.22 4.10 22.50
CA ASN A 209 -64.19 4.10 21.39
C ASN A 209 -63.87 4.85 20.08
N VAL A 210 -62.89 5.77 20.04
CA VAL A 210 -62.65 6.60 18.83
C VAL A 210 -61.47 6.13 17.99
N LEU A 211 -60.52 5.41 18.58
CA LEU A 211 -59.37 4.84 17.87
C LEU A 211 -59.44 3.31 17.92
N LEU A 212 -59.09 2.64 16.83
CA LEU A 212 -59.29 1.20 16.70
C LEU A 212 -58.31 0.39 17.54
N ASP A 213 -57.05 0.81 17.59
CA ASP A 213 -55.96 0.04 18.21
C ASP A 213 -54.73 0.91 18.55
N ASN A 214 -53.61 0.24 18.86
CA ASN A 214 -52.32 0.86 19.13
C ASN A 214 -51.70 1.55 17.90
N TRP A 215 -52.05 1.15 16.66
CA TRP A 215 -51.64 1.87 15.46
C TRP A 215 -52.26 3.25 15.44
N ASP A 216 -53.59 3.33 15.59
CA ASP A 216 -54.31 4.60 15.58
C ASP A 216 -53.84 5.52 16.71
N LEU A 217 -53.65 4.97 17.93
CA LEU A 217 -53.12 5.74 19.06
C LEU A 217 -51.74 6.33 18.74
N SER A 218 -50.83 5.51 18.20
CA SER A 218 -49.47 5.92 17.91
C SER A 218 -49.42 7.04 16.87
N VAL A 219 -50.18 6.91 15.77
CA VAL A 219 -50.29 7.95 14.73
C VAL A 219 -50.95 9.20 15.29
N LYS A 220 -52.02 9.05 16.07
CA LYS A 220 -52.74 10.19 16.66
C LYS A 220 -51.82 10.99 17.58
N ARG A 221 -51.03 10.35 18.44
CA ARG A 221 -50.03 11.01 19.29
C ARG A 221 -48.98 11.77 18.49
N ALA A 222 -48.44 11.15 17.44
CA ALA A 222 -47.49 11.82 16.54
C ALA A 222 -48.11 13.08 15.89
N THR A 223 -49.33 12.98 15.37
CA THR A 223 -50.01 14.13 14.76
C THR A 223 -50.34 15.23 15.78
N SER A 224 -50.65 14.89 17.03
CA SER A 224 -50.83 15.89 18.10
C SER A 224 -49.55 16.69 18.32
N VAL A 225 -48.39 16.03 18.36
CA VAL A 225 -47.09 16.71 18.54
C VAL A 225 -46.77 17.60 17.35
N VAL A 226 -46.95 17.11 16.12
CA VAL A 226 -46.74 17.90 14.90
C VAL A 226 -47.64 19.14 14.87
N ARG A 227 -48.92 19.03 15.27
CA ARG A 227 -49.83 20.19 15.38
C ARG A 227 -49.36 21.22 16.39
N ILE A 228 -48.80 20.81 17.53
CA ILE A 228 -48.23 21.76 18.50
C ILE A 228 -47.00 22.47 17.92
N LEU A 229 -46.08 21.72 17.32
CA LEU A 229 -44.88 22.26 16.66
C LEU A 229 -45.24 23.25 15.54
N GLN A 230 -46.27 22.95 14.76
CA GLN A 230 -46.81 23.84 13.74
C GLN A 230 -47.48 25.09 14.34
N ASN A 231 -48.50 24.89 15.17
CA ASN A 231 -49.44 25.97 15.52
C ASN A 231 -48.89 26.90 16.61
N GLN A 232 -48.05 26.38 17.52
CA GLN A 232 -47.51 27.17 18.64
C GLN A 232 -46.08 27.63 18.39
N TYR A 233 -45.29 26.83 17.68
CA TYR A 233 -43.87 27.13 17.43
C TYR A 233 -43.57 27.49 15.98
N ALA A 234 -44.59 27.58 15.11
CA ALA A 234 -44.48 28.04 13.74
C ALA A 234 -43.48 27.25 12.88
N ILE A 235 -43.26 25.96 13.18
CA ILE A 235 -42.44 25.11 12.31
C ILE A 235 -43.20 24.86 10.99
N PRO A 236 -42.57 25.09 9.81
CA PRO A 236 -43.20 24.83 8.53
C PRO A 236 -43.69 23.38 8.40
N PRO A 237 -44.97 23.15 8.05
CA PRO A 237 -45.53 21.80 7.96
C PRO A 237 -44.79 20.87 6.99
N ALA A 238 -44.26 21.43 5.90
CA ALA A 238 -43.51 20.68 4.88
C ALA A 238 -42.24 20.00 5.43
N ARG A 239 -41.73 20.45 6.59
CA ARG A 239 -40.54 19.87 7.23
C ARG A 239 -40.85 18.70 8.17
N MET A 240 -42.13 18.38 8.35
CA MET A 240 -42.60 17.47 9.40
C MET A 240 -43.37 16.30 8.80
N THR A 241 -42.97 15.08 9.17
CA THR A 241 -43.75 13.87 8.92
C THR A 241 -44.27 13.30 10.23
N ALA A 242 -45.53 12.89 10.29
CA ALA A 242 -46.07 12.15 11.43
C ALA A 242 -46.22 10.67 11.06
N ALA A 243 -45.72 9.78 11.90
CA ALA A 243 -45.80 8.34 11.71
C ALA A 243 -46.15 7.61 13.02
N GLY A 244 -46.75 6.42 12.89
CA GLY A 244 -46.98 5.51 14.01
C GLY A 244 -46.18 4.24 13.83
N ARG A 245 -45.76 3.63 14.93
CA ARG A 245 -45.07 2.33 14.95
C ARG A 245 -45.77 1.29 15.81
N SER A 246 -46.88 1.67 16.46
CA SER A 246 -47.62 0.81 17.38
C SER A 246 -46.67 0.16 18.41
N GLU A 247 -46.91 -1.09 18.78
CA GLU A 247 -46.15 -1.89 19.75
C GLU A 247 -44.98 -2.68 19.15
N TYR A 248 -44.82 -2.64 17.81
CA TYR A 248 -43.96 -3.55 17.06
C TYR A 248 -42.48 -3.14 16.99
N LEU A 249 -42.11 -2.00 17.57
CA LEU A 249 -40.72 -1.56 17.74
C LEU A 249 -40.39 -1.24 19.21
N PRO A 250 -40.45 -2.25 20.11
CA PRO A 250 -40.11 -2.07 21.50
C PRO A 250 -38.60 -1.81 21.67
N ILE A 251 -38.24 -0.97 22.63
CA ILE A 251 -36.84 -0.70 23.04
C ILE A 251 -36.49 -1.39 24.36
N ALA A 252 -37.48 -1.94 25.05
CA ALA A 252 -37.35 -2.70 26.28
C ALA A 252 -38.40 -3.83 26.31
N SER A 253 -38.22 -4.80 27.21
CA SER A 253 -39.21 -5.88 27.38
C SER A 253 -40.58 -5.32 27.76
N ASN A 254 -41.65 -5.87 27.19
CA ASN A 254 -43.03 -5.56 27.59
C ASN A 254 -43.48 -6.36 28.83
N ASP A 255 -42.59 -7.13 29.46
CA ASP A 255 -42.95 -7.95 30.63
C ASP A 255 -42.87 -7.15 31.95
N THR A 256 -42.13 -6.03 31.96
CA THR A 256 -41.94 -5.18 33.15
C THR A 256 -42.64 -3.83 33.00
N ALA A 257 -43.03 -3.22 34.13
CA ALA A 257 -43.68 -1.92 34.12
C ALA A 257 -42.75 -0.82 33.57
N GLU A 258 -41.47 -0.91 33.90
CA GLU A 258 -40.41 -0.02 33.44
C GLU A 258 -40.21 -0.16 31.93
N GLY A 259 -40.19 -1.39 31.41
CA GLY A 259 -40.01 -1.64 29.99
C GLY A 259 -41.21 -1.19 29.16
N LYS A 260 -42.44 -1.42 29.64
CA LYS A 260 -43.64 -0.82 29.02
C LYS A 260 -43.60 0.72 29.03
N ALA A 261 -43.15 1.33 30.14
CA ALA A 261 -43.01 2.78 30.22
C ALA A 261 -41.97 3.34 29.25
N ALA A 262 -40.87 2.63 29.01
CA ALA A 262 -39.89 2.98 28.00
C ALA A 262 -40.43 2.80 26.58
N ASN A 263 -41.25 1.78 26.34
CA ASN A 263 -41.85 1.53 25.02
C ASN A 263 -42.88 2.61 24.64
N ARG A 264 -43.67 3.11 25.61
CA ARG A 264 -44.58 4.26 25.44
C ARG A 264 -43.79 5.57 25.33
N ARG A 265 -43.41 5.92 24.11
CA ARG A 265 -42.60 7.09 23.80
C ARG A 265 -43.02 7.72 22.48
N THR A 266 -42.78 9.00 22.38
CA THR A 266 -42.76 9.71 21.10
C THR A 266 -41.32 10.01 20.74
N ARG A 267 -40.95 9.62 19.53
CA ARG A 267 -39.61 9.73 19.00
C ARG A 267 -39.58 10.79 17.90
N ILE A 268 -38.71 11.79 18.04
CA ILE A 268 -38.42 12.72 16.95
C ILE A 268 -37.14 12.23 16.26
N VAL A 269 -37.28 11.85 15.00
CA VAL A 269 -36.22 11.36 14.12
C VAL A 269 -35.79 12.49 13.21
N ILE A 270 -34.56 12.96 13.38
CA ILE A 270 -33.97 13.98 12.53
C ILE A 270 -33.15 13.24 11.46
N LEU A 271 -33.64 13.30 10.22
CA LEU A 271 -33.03 12.61 9.09
C LEU A 271 -31.90 13.48 8.51
N PRO A 272 -30.74 12.90 8.19
CA PRO A 272 -29.73 13.60 7.42
C PRO A 272 -30.29 13.88 6.01
N GLN A 273 -30.16 15.12 5.54
CA GLN A 273 -30.53 15.47 4.16
C GLN A 273 -29.63 14.73 3.18
N LEU A 274 -30.15 13.67 2.58
CA LEU A 274 -29.40 12.86 1.62
C LEU A 274 -29.07 13.67 0.36
N ASP A 275 -29.93 14.61 -0.02
CA ASP A 275 -29.69 15.52 -1.15
C ASP A 275 -28.55 16.49 -0.90
N GLN A 276 -28.39 16.96 0.34
CA GLN A 276 -27.22 17.77 0.73
C GLN A 276 -25.95 16.92 0.68
N PHE A 277 -26.02 15.64 1.06
CA PHE A 277 -24.92 14.70 0.91
C PHE A 277 -24.57 14.48 -0.57
N PHE A 278 -25.55 14.30 -1.46
CA PHE A 278 -25.28 14.16 -2.90
C PHE A 278 -24.73 15.44 -3.53
N LYS A 279 -25.22 16.63 -3.14
CA LYS A 279 -24.65 17.92 -3.56
C LYS A 279 -23.20 18.10 -3.12
N LEU A 280 -22.80 17.52 -1.99
CA LEU A 280 -21.40 17.50 -1.54
C LEU A 280 -20.52 16.53 -2.35
N LEU A 281 -21.13 15.56 -3.05
CA LEU A 281 -20.45 14.61 -3.94
C LEU A 281 -20.44 15.05 -5.39
N GLU A 282 -21.36 15.94 -5.78
CA GLU A 282 -21.33 16.58 -7.09
C GLU A 282 -20.12 17.52 -7.15
N LYS A 283 -19.19 17.20 -8.05
CA LYS A 283 -18.05 18.07 -8.40
C LYS A 283 -18.60 19.46 -8.71
N PRO A 284 -18.00 20.55 -8.20
CA PRO A 284 -18.42 21.89 -8.63
C PRO A 284 -18.31 21.94 -10.16
N ALA A 285 -19.42 22.30 -10.81
CA ALA A 285 -19.40 22.59 -12.23
C ALA A 285 -18.44 23.77 -12.43
N ASN A 286 -17.32 23.51 -13.11
CA ASN A 286 -16.40 24.56 -13.54
C ASN A 286 -17.07 25.45 -14.58
#